data_AF-A0A967MWD3-F1
#
_entry.id   AF-A0A967MWD3-F1
#
_cell.length_a   1.000
_cell.length_b   1.000
_cell.length_c   1.000
_cell.angle_alpha   90.00
_cell.angle_beta   90.00
_cell.angle_gamma   90.00
#
_symmetry.space_group_name_H-M   'P 1'
#
loop_
_entity.id
_entity.type
_entity.pdbx_description
1 polymer ?
#
loop_
_entity_poly.entity_id
_entity_poly.type
_entity_poly.pdbx_seq_one_letter_code
_entity_poly.pdbx_strand_id
1 'polypeptide(L)' 'TLPNHPDYEIAAAMKTATEVGGDYYDFDLAPEGTLTVAIGDATGHGIPAGTIVTATKSLFNILSREPDLETM' A
#
# COMPACT_ATOMS: atom_id res chain seq x y z
N THR A 1 -8.96 5.34 1.01
CA THR A 1 -10.12 5.19 0.09
C THR A 1 -9.60 4.72 -1.24
N LEU A 2 -10.38 3.97 -2.01
CA LEU A 2 -9.92 3.51 -3.32
C LEU A 2 -9.87 4.70 -4.29
N PRO A 3 -8.83 4.81 -5.14
CA PRO A 3 -8.76 5.89 -6.10
C PRO A 3 -9.80 5.69 -7.20
N ASN A 4 -10.26 6.81 -7.75
CA ASN A 4 -11.15 6.82 -8.91
C ASN A 4 -10.32 7.13 -10.15
N HIS A 5 -10.14 6.14 -11.03
CA HIS A 5 -9.36 6.27 -12.25
C HIS A 5 -10.28 6.10 -13.48
N PRO A 6 -10.14 6.92 -14.54
CA PRO A 6 -11.03 6.85 -15.71
C PRO A 6 -10.99 5.50 -16.43
N ASP A 7 -9.83 4.85 -16.46
CA ASP A 7 -9.63 3.60 -17.21
C ASP A 7 -9.70 2.32 -16.35
N TYR A 8 -9.79 2.44 -15.02
CA TYR A 8 -9.72 1.28 -14.11
C TYR A 8 -10.80 1.32 -13.04
N GLU A 9 -11.50 0.21 -12.88
CA GLU A 9 -12.31 -0.06 -11.69
C GLU A 9 -11.47 -0.81 -10.66
N ILE A 10 -11.34 -0.25 -9.47
CA ILE A 10 -10.44 -0.76 -8.43
C ILE A 10 -11.27 -1.28 -7.27
N ALA A 11 -10.99 -2.52 -6.86
CA ALA A 11 -11.57 -3.15 -5.68
C ALA A 11 -10.45 -3.72 -4.81
N ALA A 12 -10.57 -3.57 -3.49
CA ALA A 12 -9.64 -4.16 -2.54
C ALA A 12 -10.38 -4.66 -1.30
N ALA A 13 -9.90 -5.77 -0.75
CA ALA A 13 -10.37 -6.35 0.50
C ALA A 13 -9.19 -6.98 1.23
N MET A 14 -9.17 -6.88 2.56
CA MET A 14 -8.19 -7.54 3.41
C MET A 14 -8.91 -8.46 4.38
N LYS A 15 -8.45 -9.70 4.47
CA LYS A 15 -8.95 -10.69 5.42
C LYS A 15 -7.78 -11.21 6.25
N THR A 16 -7.58 -10.60 7.41
CA THR A 16 -6.50 -10.99 8.31
C THR A 16 -6.82 -12.31 9.01
N ALA A 17 -5.80 -13.13 9.27
CA ALA A 17 -5.94 -14.36 10.05
C ALA A 17 -6.12 -14.08 11.57
N THR A 18 -5.58 -12.95 12.05
CA THR A 18 -5.64 -12.47 13.45
C THR A 18 -6.04 -11.00 13.51
N GLU A 19 -6.11 -10.40 14.71
CA GLU A 19 -6.45 -8.98 14.92
C GLU A 19 -5.50 -8.01 14.19
N VAL A 20 -4.21 -8.37 14.12
CA VAL A 20 -3.20 -7.61 13.35
C VAL A 20 -2.56 -8.53 12.32
N GLY A 21 -2.67 -8.17 11.04
CA GLY A 21 -2.08 -8.88 9.90
C GLY A 21 -0.75 -8.31 9.44
N GLY A 22 -0.02 -9.08 8.62
CA GLY A 22 1.19 -8.66 7.91
C GLY A 22 0.92 -8.15 6.49
N ASP A 23 -0.25 -8.46 5.93
CA ASP A 23 -0.66 -8.03 4.60
C ASP A 23 -0.89 -6.51 4.55
N TYR A 24 -0.50 -5.90 3.44
CA TYR A 24 -0.64 -4.47 3.19
C TYR A 24 -0.93 -4.21 1.71
N TYR A 25 -1.83 -3.26 1.47
CA TYR A 25 -1.99 -2.62 0.17
C TYR A 25 -2.26 -1.13 0.34
N ASP A 26 -1.89 -0.34 -0.66
CA ASP A 26 -2.20 1.10 -0.72
C ASP A 26 -2.11 1.64 -2.14
N PHE A 27 -2.64 2.84 -2.33
CA PHE A 27 -2.74 3.46 -3.65
C PHE A 27 -2.42 4.95 -3.58
N ASP A 28 -1.62 5.44 -4.51
CA ASP A 28 -1.47 6.87 -4.80
C ASP A 28 -1.84 7.11 -6.27
N LEU A 29 -2.75 8.06 -6.49
CA LEU A 29 -3.16 8.47 -7.83
C LEU A 29 -2.63 9.89 -8.05
N ALA A 30 -1.62 10.00 -8.89
CA ALA A 30 -1.01 11.27 -9.22
C ALA A 30 -1.95 12.14 -10.10
N PRO A 31 -1.85 13.48 -10.06
CA PRO A 31 -2.69 14.37 -10.86
C PRO A 31 -2.64 14.12 -12.37
N GLU A 32 -1.51 13.65 -12.88
CA GLU A 32 -1.27 13.26 -14.28
C GLU A 32 -1.94 11.93 -14.68
N GLY A 33 -2.54 11.22 -13.72
CA GLY A 33 -3.24 9.95 -13.94
C GLY A 33 -2.41 8.71 -13.63
N THR A 34 -1.13 8.84 -13.28
CA THR A 34 -0.32 7.68 -12.87
C THR A 34 -0.86 7.08 -11.58
N LEU A 35 -1.25 5.81 -11.63
CA LEU A 35 -1.69 5.05 -10.47
C LEU A 35 -0.53 4.19 -9.95
N THR A 36 -0.01 4.54 -8.78
CA THR A 36 0.98 3.75 -8.05
C THR A 36 0.26 2.82 -7.08
N VAL A 37 0.57 1.53 -7.15
CA VAL A 37 -0.02 0.50 -6.28
C VAL A 37 1.07 -0.16 -5.46
N ALA A 38 0.93 -0.17 -4.14
CA ALA A 38 1.78 -0.93 -3.23
C ALA A 38 1.05 -2.18 -2.74
N ILE A 39 1.72 -3.33 -2.76
CA ILE A 39 1.24 -4.59 -2.18
C ILE A 39 2.42 -5.24 -1.46
N GLY A 40 2.22 -5.72 -0.23
CA GLY A 40 3.27 -6.39 0.53
C GLY A 40 2.72 -7.33 1.60
N ASP A 41 3.56 -8.26 2.04
CA ASP A 41 3.30 -9.20 3.13
C ASP A 41 4.52 -9.20 4.07
N ALA A 42 4.32 -8.71 5.29
CA ALA A 42 5.31 -8.81 6.35
C ALA A 42 5.22 -10.18 7.01
N THR A 43 6.32 -10.95 6.94
CA THR A 43 6.40 -12.29 7.54
C THR A 43 5.98 -12.30 9.02
N GLY A 44 5.01 -13.14 9.36
CA GLY A 44 4.49 -13.30 10.72
C GLY A 44 3.10 -12.69 10.91
N HIS A 45 2.71 -12.45 12.16
CA HIS A 45 1.44 -11.80 12.49
C HIS A 45 1.52 -11.09 13.85
N GLY A 46 0.50 -10.31 14.20
CA GLY A 46 0.48 -9.56 15.46
C GLY A 46 1.27 -8.26 15.39
N ILE A 47 1.62 -7.72 16.57
CA ILE A 47 2.26 -6.41 16.72
C ILE A 47 3.57 -6.23 15.92
N PRO A 48 4.49 -7.22 15.85
CA PRO A 48 5.72 -7.06 15.08
C PRO A 48 5.46 -6.81 13.59
N ALA A 49 4.61 -7.63 12.96
CA ALA A 49 4.24 -7.49 11.55
C ALA A 49 3.47 -6.17 11.32
N GLY A 50 2.53 -5.83 12.20
CA GLY A 50 1.77 -4.58 12.12
C GLY A 50 2.65 -3.33 12.22
N THR A 51 3.74 -3.37 13.00
CA THR A 51 4.71 -2.27 13.09
C THR A 51 5.40 -2.03 11.75
N ILE A 52 5.83 -3.09 11.07
CA ILE A 52 6.44 -2.99 9.75
C ILE A 52 5.44 -2.46 8.73
N VAL A 53 4.23 -3.00 8.69
CA VAL A 53 3.15 -2.52 7.81
C VAL A 53 2.88 -1.02 8.04
N THR A 54 2.86 -0.57 9.29
CA THR A 54 2.64 0.83 9.64
C THR A 54 3.77 1.73 9.16
N ALA A 55 5.03 1.28 9.31
CA ALA A 55 6.20 2.00 8.80
C ALA A 55 6.19 2.07 7.27
N THR A 56 5.96 0.95 6.59
CA THR A 56 5.84 0.88 5.12
C THR A 56 4.75 1.81 4.62
N LYS A 57 3.57 1.82 5.28
CA LYS A 57 2.48 2.72 4.94
C LYS A 57 2.86 4.19 5.08
N SER A 58 3.58 4.54 6.14
CA SER A 58 4.01 5.92 6.36
C SER A 58 5.00 6.35 5.29
N LEU A 59 5.96 5.48 4.93
CA LEU A 59 6.93 5.74 3.86
C LEU A 59 6.26 5.86 2.51
N PHE A 60 5.32 4.97 2.17
CA PHE A 60 4.57 5.03 0.92
C PHE A 60 3.80 6.34 0.78
N ASN A 61 3.12 6.81 1.82
CA ASN A 61 2.41 8.09 1.78
C ASN A 61 3.33 9.30 1.52
N ILE A 62 4.62 9.19 1.86
CA ILE A 62 5.60 10.27 1.65
C ILE A 62 6.27 10.15 0.27
N LEU A 63 6.62 8.92 -0.13
CA LEU A 63 7.49 8.64 -1.27
C LEU A 63 6.76 8.20 -2.54
N SER A 64 5.47 7.87 -2.48
CA SER A 64 4.70 7.35 -3.62
C SER A 64 4.64 8.29 -4.84
N ARG A 65 4.93 9.58 -4.62
CA ARG A 65 4.98 10.63 -5.64
C ARG A 65 6.37 10.88 -6.22
N GLU A 66 7.38 10.20 -5.71
CA GLU A 66 8.70 10.19 -6.31
C GLU A 66 8.61 9.35 -7.59
N PRO A 67 8.87 9.94 -8.78
CA PRO A 67 8.62 9.29 -10.06
C PRO A 67 9.58 8.12 -10.37
N ASP A 68 10.48 7.76 -9.45
CA ASP A 68 11.55 6.81 -9.72
C ASP A 68 11.91 5.96 -8.48
N LEU A 69 11.15 4.88 -8.27
CA LEU A 69 11.49 3.82 -7.30
C LEU A 69 12.45 2.77 -7.90
N GLU A 70 12.87 2.90 -9.17
CA GLU A 70 13.73 1.91 -9.85
C GLU A 70 15.19 1.90 -9.34
N THR A 71 15.60 2.85 -8.49
CA THR A 71 17.03 3.02 -8.11
C THR A 71 17.33 2.86 -6.62
N MET A 72 16.54 2.09 -5.86
CA MET A 72 16.90 1.70 -4.47
C MET A 72 17.40 0.26 -4.36
#